data_AF-R7QSQ5-F1
#
_entry.id   AF-R7QSQ5-F1
#
_cell.length_a   1.000
_cell.length_b   1.000
_cell.length_c   1.000
_cell.angle_alpha   90.00
_cell.angle_beta   90.00
_cell.angle_gamma   90.00
#
_symmetry.space_group_name_H-M   'P 1'
#
loop_
_entity.id
_entity.type
_entity.pdbx_description
1 polymer ?
#
loop_
_entity_poly.entity_id
_entity_poly.type
_entity_poly.pdbx_seq_one_letter_code
_entity_poly.pdbx_strand_id
1 'polypeptide(L)'
;MSYFVGLDVSLRTVALCVVDADGDIIVERMLDCEVEAIDDYLRKSGEPIAKLGFEAGVISQMLFHGLQALGYDVVCLEARQVSAALSANHTL
;
A
#
# COMPACT_ATOMS: atom_id res chain seq x y z
N MET A 1 -17.13 -3.34 4.75
CA MET A 1 -15.89 -2.86 5.39
C MET A 1 -15.05 -2.14 4.34
N SER A 2 -14.22 -1.19 4.76
CA SER A 2 -13.17 -0.60 3.91
C SER A 2 -11.84 -1.25 4.29
N TYR A 3 -11.08 -1.69 3.30
CA TYR A 3 -9.74 -2.24 3.50
C TYR A 3 -8.69 -1.33 2.87
N PHE A 4 -7.54 -1.27 3.50
CA PHE A 4 -6.40 -0.48 3.04
C PHE A 4 -5.23 -1.40 2.78
N VAL A 5 -4.45 -1.08 1.75
CA VAL A 5 -3.28 -1.87 1.36
C VAL A 5 -2.03 -1.02 1.57
N GLY A 6 -1.06 -1.53 2.32
CA GLY A 6 0.29 -0.97 2.39
C GLY A 6 1.25 -1.81 1.56
N LEU A 7 2.05 -1.15 0.72
CA LEU A 7 3.13 -1.77 -0.03
C LEU A 7 4.49 -1.23 0.42
N ASP A 8 5.34 -2.12 0.94
CA ASP A 8 6.77 -1.89 1.16
C ASP A 8 7.55 -2.53 0.01
N VAL A 9 8.25 -1.68 -0.74
CA VAL A 9 8.82 -2.02 -2.05
C VAL A 9 10.34 -2.21 -1.93
N SER A 10 10.80 -3.41 -2.27
CA SER A 10 12.22 -3.74 -2.39
C SER A 10 12.61 -3.97 -3.86
N LEU A 11 13.90 -4.23 -4.13
CA LEU A 11 14.43 -4.37 -5.50
C LEU A 11 13.77 -5.46 -6.36
N ARG A 12 13.28 -6.54 -5.75
CA ARG A 12 12.72 -7.70 -6.48
C ARG A 12 11.32 -8.08 -6.03
N THR A 13 10.93 -7.63 -4.85
CA THR A 13 9.75 -8.11 -4.15
C THR A 13 9.05 -6.95 -3.46
N VAL A 14 7.76 -7.12 -3.23
CA VAL A 14 6.90 -6.19 -2.49
C VAL A 14 6.28 -6.93 -1.32
N ALA A 15 6.45 -6.39 -0.12
CA ALA A 15 5.67 -6.80 1.03
C ALA A 15 4.34 -6.04 1.02
N LEU A 16 3.25 -6.79 0.93
CA LEU A 16 1.88 -6.29 0.90
C LEU A 16 1.22 -6.59 2.25
N CYS A 17 0.63 -5.56 2.85
CA CYS A 17 -0.19 -5.68 4.06
C CYS A 17 -1.60 -5.16 3.79
N VAL A 18 -2.63 -5.93 4.15
CA VAL A 18 -4.03 -5.52 4.12
C VAL A 18 -4.47 -5.27 5.56
N VAL A 19 -4.97 -4.06 5.81
CA VAL A 19 -5.54 -3.69 7.10
C VAL A 19 -7.01 -3.32 6.94
N ASP A 20 -7.80 -3.54 7.98
CA ASP A 20 -9.18 -3.05 8.02
C ASP A 20 -9.25 -1.57 8.47
N ALA A 21 -10.46 -1.08 8.72
CA ALA A 21 -10.70 0.29 9.15
C ALA A 21 -10.26 0.59 10.58
N ASP A 22 -10.11 -0.43 11.43
CA ASP A 22 -9.64 -0.31 12.80
C ASP A 22 -8.09 -0.37 12.88
N GLY A 23 -7.45 -0.70 11.75
CA GLY A 23 -6.00 -0.79 11.63
C GLY A 23 -5.45 -2.18 11.91
N ASP A 24 -6.33 -3.18 12.06
CA ASP A 24 -5.92 -4.56 12.31
C ASP A 24 -5.41 -5.18 11.01
N ILE A 25 -4.28 -5.90 11.11
CA ILE A 25 -3.69 -6.61 9.99
C ILE A 25 -4.53 -7.86 9.71
N ILE A 26 -5.14 -7.89 8.52
CA ILE A 26 -5.95 -9.00 8.05
C ILE A 26 -5.10 -9.97 7.22
N VAL A 27 -4.18 -9.44 6.41
CA VAL A 27 -3.31 -10.26 5.55
C VAL A 27 -1.95 -9.62 5.35
N GLU A 28 -0.89 -10.43 5.35
CA GLU A 28 0.44 -10.06 4.87
C GLU A 28 0.93 -11.05 3.81
N ARG A 29 1.52 -10.56 2.72
CA ARG A 29 2.09 -11.40 1.65
C ARG A 29 3.33 -10.78 1.04
N MET A 30 4.21 -11.63 0.54
CA MET A 30 5.31 -11.22 -0.33
C MET A 30 4.94 -11.52 -1.78
N LEU A 31 5.09 -10.54 -2.66
CA LEU A 31 4.84 -10.65 -4.10
C LEU A 31 6.08 -10.23 -4.87
N ASP A 32 6.13 -10.57 -6.16
CA ASP A 32 7.11 -9.98 -7.07
C ASP A 32 6.86 -8.47 -7.23
N CYS A 33 7.92 -7.70 -7.46
CA CYS A 33 7.85 -6.25 -7.65
C CYS A 33 7.35 -5.88 -9.05
N GLU A 34 6.17 -6.40 -9.41
CA GLU A 34 5.51 -6.22 -10.70
C GLU A 34 4.04 -5.80 -10.48
N VAL A 35 3.53 -4.92 -11.34
CA VAL A 35 2.18 -4.36 -11.23
C VAL A 35 1.15 -5.47 -11.35
N GLU A 36 1.37 -6.39 -12.27
CA GLU A 36 0.53 -7.53 -12.60
C GLU A 36 0.42 -8.49 -11.42
N ALA A 37 1.53 -8.78 -10.74
CA ALA A 37 1.55 -9.65 -9.56
C ALA A 37 0.68 -9.09 -8.42
N ILE A 38 0.69 -7.77 -8.24
CA ILE A 38 -0.10 -7.07 -7.23
C ILE A 38 -1.58 -7.02 -7.63
N ASP A 39 -1.90 -6.66 -8.87
CA ASP A 39 -3.27 -6.61 -9.40
C ASP A 39 -3.94 -8.00 -9.31
N ASP A 40 -3.24 -9.05 -9.74
CA ASP A 40 -3.72 -10.43 -9.67
C ASP A 40 -4.09 -10.82 -8.24
N TYR A 41 -3.23 -10.48 -7.28
CA TYR A 41 -3.47 -10.79 -5.87
C TYR A 41 -4.67 -10.02 -5.32
N LEU A 42 -4.74 -8.72 -5.57
CA LEU A 42 -5.82 -7.86 -5.09
C LEU A 42 -7.18 -8.27 -5.70
N ARG A 43 -7.23 -8.58 -6.99
CA ARG A 43 -8.46 -9.09 -7.63
C ARG A 43 -8.91 -10.43 -7.05
N LYS A 44 -7.97 -11.34 -6.76
CA LYS A 44 -8.27 -12.65 -6.15
C LYS A 44 -8.77 -12.52 -4.71
N SER A 45 -8.34 -11.48 -3.98
CA SER A 45 -8.83 -11.22 -2.62
C SER A 45 -10.34 -10.92 -2.60
N GLY A 46 -10.88 -10.31 -3.65
CA GLY A 46 -12.30 -9.96 -3.76
C GLY A 46 -12.75 -8.84 -2.81
N GLU A 47 -11.85 -8.31 -1.99
CA GLU A 47 -12.18 -7.28 -1.01
C GLU A 47 -12.22 -5.88 -1.64
N PRO A 48 -13.16 -5.01 -1.25
CA PRO A 48 -13.22 -3.64 -1.72
C PRO A 48 -12.07 -2.82 -1.11
N ILE A 49 -10.95 -2.76 -1.83
CA ILE A 49 -9.78 -1.95 -1.45
C ILE A 49 -10.13 -0.47 -1.60
N ALA A 50 -10.16 0.24 -0.48
CA ALA A 50 -10.48 1.65 -0.42
C ALA A 50 -9.30 2.51 -0.86
N LYS A 51 -8.09 2.20 -0.40
CA LYS A 51 -6.85 2.88 -0.81
C LYS A 51 -5.64 1.95 -0.75
N LEU A 52 -4.64 2.28 -1.56
CA LEU A 52 -3.34 1.63 -1.58
C LEU A 52 -2.22 2.65 -1.31
N GLY A 53 -1.39 2.40 -0.31
CA GLY A 53 -0.30 3.27 0.15
C GLY A 53 1.08 2.72 -0.19
N PHE A 54 2.00 3.61 -0.57
CA PHE A 54 3.41 3.31 -0.83
C PHE A 54 4.34 4.09 0.10
N GLU A 55 5.42 3.46 0.56
CA GLU A 55 6.58 4.22 1.06
C GLU A 55 7.38 4.77 -0.13
N ALA A 56 7.69 6.07 -0.08
CA ALA A 56 8.33 6.78 -1.17
C ALA A 56 9.77 6.28 -1.42
N GLY A 57 9.98 5.64 -2.57
CA GLY A 57 11.28 5.22 -3.10
C GLY A 57 11.29 5.29 -4.64
N VAL A 58 12.47 5.21 -5.26
CA VAL A 58 12.63 5.34 -6.73
C VAL A 58 11.83 4.26 -7.49
N ILE A 59 11.76 3.06 -6.94
CA ILE A 59 11.04 1.91 -7.53
C ILE A 59 9.52 2.07 -7.36
N SER A 60 9.08 2.76 -6.30
CA SER A 60 7.68 2.99 -5.98
C SER A 60 6.95 3.81 -7.07
N GLN A 61 7.67 4.60 -7.88
CA GLN A 61 7.05 5.37 -8.96
C GLN A 61 6.47 4.50 -10.07
N MET A 62 7.17 3.43 -10.51
CA MET A 62 6.67 2.56 -11.57
C MET A 62 5.37 1.86 -11.13
N LEU A 63 5.39 1.31 -9.91
CA LEU A 63 4.22 0.64 -9.33
C LEU A 63 3.06 1.62 -9.09
N PHE A 64 3.35 2.84 -8.65
CA PHE A 64 2.35 3.89 -8.45
C PHE A 64 1.57 4.17 -9.75
N HIS A 65 2.28 4.47 -10.84
CA HIS A 65 1.62 4.80 -12.11
C HIS A 65 0.91 3.58 -12.71
N GLY A 66 1.49 2.38 -12.58
CA GLY A 66 0.89 1.14 -13.07
C GLY A 66 -0.42 0.79 -12.37
N LEU A 67 -0.45 0.82 -11.04
CA LEU A 67 -1.66 0.54 -10.27
C LEU A 67 -2.72 1.64 -10.44
N GLN A 68 -2.30 2.91 -10.55
CA GLN A 68 -3.22 4.01 -10.85
C GLN A 68 -3.89 3.82 -12.22
N ALA A 69 -3.13 3.36 -13.23
CA ALA A 69 -3.68 3.06 -14.56
C ALA A 69 -4.68 1.90 -14.55
N LEU A 70 -4.60 0.99 -13.58
CA LEU A 70 -5.56 -0.10 -13.37
C LEU A 70 -6.80 0.33 -12.56
N GLY A 71 -6.85 1.58 -12.10
CA GLY A 71 -8.01 2.18 -11.43
C GLY A 71 -7.97 2.12 -9.90
N TYR A 72 -6.83 1.74 -9.30
CA TYR A 72 -6.67 1.79 -7.85
C TYR A 72 -6.52 3.24 -7.35
N ASP A 73 -7.10 3.54 -6.17
CA ASP A 73 -6.84 4.80 -5.46
C ASP A 73 -5.50 4.69 -4.72
N VAL A 74 -4.44 5.13 -5.37
CA VAL A 74 -3.06 5.00 -4.91
C VAL A 74 -2.56 6.30 -4.28
N VAL A 75 -1.98 6.21 -3.09
CA VAL A 75 -1.36 7.32 -2.37
C VAL A 75 0.13 7.02 -2.13
N CYS A 76 1.01 7.94 -2.53
CA CYS A 76 2.40 7.90 -2.13
C CYS A 76 2.56 8.62 -0.79
N LEU A 77 2.92 7.87 0.25
CA LEU A 77 3.23 8.43 1.55
C LEU A 77 4.69 8.91 1.50
N GLU A 78 4.90 10.14 1.05
CA GLU A 78 6.18 10.82 1.25
C GLU A 78 6.50 10.77 2.76
N ALA A 79 7.62 10.14 3.12
CA ALA A 79 8.05 9.91 4.52
C ALA A 79 8.03 11.20 5.38
N ARG A 80 8.11 12.37 4.74
CA ARG A 80 8.05 13.68 5.38
C ARG A 80 6.66 14.05 5.95
N GLN A 81 5.57 13.49 5.44
CA GLN A 81 4.21 13.70 5.97
C GLN A 81 3.86 12.69 7.07
N VAL A 82 4.44 11.48 7.03
CA VAL A 82 4.22 10.44 8.04
C VAL A 82 4.88 10.81 9.37
N SER A 83 6.08 11.40 9.35
CA SER A 83 6.71 11.91 10.58
C SER A 83 5.84 12.96 11.29
N ALA A 84 5.15 13.84 10.55
CA ALA A 84 4.27 14.85 11.14
C ALA A 84 2.97 14.24 11.72
N ALA A 85 2.41 13.21 11.08
CA ALA A 85 1.21 12.53 11.57
C ALA A 85 1.48 11.60 12.77
N LEU A 86 2.61 10.88 12.79
CA LEU A 86 3.00 10.04 13.94
C LEU A 86 3.52 10.84 15.14
N SER A 87 4.10 12.03 14.91
CA SER A 87 4.59 12.89 16.00
C SER A 87 3.47 13.64 16.74
N ALA A 88 2.25 13.65 16.21
CA ALA A 88 1.13 14.39 16.79
C ALA A 88 0.42 13.66 17.96
N ASN A 89 0.89 12.48 18.38
CA ASN A 89 0.28 11.70 19.47
C ASN A 89 1.08 11.65 20.78
N HIS A 90 1.95 12.64 21.04
CA HIS A 90 2.52 12.85 22.38
C HIS A 90 2.34 14.30 22.85
N THR A 91 1.11 14.72 23.11
CA THR A 91 0.84 15.77 24.11
C THR A 91 -0.57 15.59 24.70
N LEU A 92 -0.66 14.75 25.73
CA LEU A 92 -1.52 14.98 26.89
C LEU A 92 -0.66 14.82 28.15
#